data_AF-A0A3P7IQD2-F1
#
_entry.id   AF-A0A3P7IQD2-F1
#
_cell.length_a   1.000
_cell.length_b   1.000
_cell.length_c   1.000
_cell.angle_alpha   90.00
_cell.angle_beta   90.00
_cell.angle_gamma   90.00
#
_symmetry.space_group_name_H-M   'P 1'
#
loop_
_entity.id
_entity.type
_entity.pdbx_description
1 polymer ?
#
loop_
_entity_poly.entity_id
_entity_poly.type
_entity_poly.pdbx_seq_one_letter_code
_entity_poly.pdbx_strand_id
1 'polypeptide(L)'
;MGHEASVNSVAFAPHQLGLILASASADCSIGILEFNATNAQWVESRILKAHEQGVNAVSWCPVQRTIGDGGDQPLRKRIASCGNDKLVKIWVVDEKGEWTVEKNLAGHSDYVRDVAWCPVISHSMFTIASCGMDQSVILWRCNENSEWTAKLLEKITLWKENIQGQWQKIDDNSKA
;
A
#
# COMPACT_ATOMS: atom_id res chain seq x y z
N MET A 1 15.32 5.25 -17.99
CA MET A 1 16.38 4.75 -17.06
C MET A 1 15.67 3.87 -16.05
N GLY A 2 16.14 2.64 -15.82
CA GLY A 2 15.45 1.64 -14.98
C GLY A 2 15.82 1.73 -13.50
N HIS A 3 15.17 0.91 -12.66
CA HIS A 3 15.58 0.75 -11.27
C HIS A 3 17.05 0.29 -11.18
N GLU A 4 17.75 0.72 -10.13
CA GLU A 4 19.18 0.40 -9.93
C GLU A 4 19.37 -0.88 -9.11
N ALA A 5 18.29 -1.46 -8.62
CA ALA A 5 18.28 -2.68 -7.83
C ALA A 5 17.01 -3.51 -8.12
N SER A 6 16.84 -4.60 -7.36
CA SER A 6 15.69 -5.51 -7.48
C SER A 6 14.36 -4.76 -7.36
N VAL A 7 13.48 -4.98 -8.34
CA VAL A 7 12.08 -4.57 -8.26
C VAL A 7 11.33 -5.65 -7.47
N ASN A 8 10.80 -5.25 -6.32
CA ASN A 8 10.18 -6.19 -5.38
C ASN A 8 8.66 -6.29 -5.57
N SER A 9 8.03 -5.23 -6.08
CA SER A 9 6.58 -5.20 -6.30
C SER A 9 6.23 -4.29 -7.46
N VAL A 10 5.13 -4.63 -8.14
CA VAL A 10 4.49 -3.79 -9.16
C VAL A 10 2.98 -3.81 -8.96
N ALA A 11 2.32 -2.68 -9.20
CA ALA A 11 0.87 -2.57 -9.07
C ALA A 11 0.30 -1.59 -10.09
N PHE A 12 -0.76 -2.01 -10.80
CA PHE A 12 -1.53 -1.11 -11.66
C PHE A 12 -2.45 -0.22 -10.82
N ALA A 13 -2.58 1.03 -11.24
CA ALA A 13 -3.56 1.94 -10.69
C ALA A 13 -4.99 1.50 -11.04
N PRO A 14 -5.99 1.91 -10.24
CA PRO A 14 -7.39 1.81 -10.63
C PRO A 14 -7.63 2.36 -12.04
N HIS A 15 -8.37 1.62 -12.86
CA HIS A 15 -8.60 1.94 -14.27
C HIS A 15 -9.19 3.35 -14.51
N GLN A 16 -9.89 3.91 -13.52
CA GLN A 16 -10.45 5.25 -13.59
C GLN A 16 -9.39 6.36 -13.61
N LEU A 17 -8.15 6.07 -13.19
CA LEU A 17 -7.02 7.00 -13.23
C LEU A 17 -6.25 6.92 -14.56
N GLY A 18 -6.64 6.03 -15.47
CA GLY A 18 -5.91 5.73 -16.70
C GLY A 18 -4.93 4.57 -16.56
N LEU A 19 -4.07 4.39 -17.57
CA LEU A 19 -3.07 3.33 -17.58
C LEU A 19 -1.80 3.80 -16.87
N ILE A 20 -1.72 3.45 -15.58
CA ILE A 20 -0.59 3.82 -14.72
C ILE A 20 -0.12 2.57 -13.96
N LEU A 21 1.20 2.42 -13.87
CA LEU A 21 1.87 1.37 -13.12
C LEU A 21 2.78 2.00 -12.06
N ALA A 22 2.79 1.45 -10.85
CA ALA A 22 3.80 1.73 -9.84
C ALA A 22 4.74 0.53 -9.68
N SER A 23 6.01 0.78 -9.42
CA SER A 23 7.02 -0.22 -9.12
C SER A 23 7.80 0.16 -7.86
N ALA A 24 7.96 -0.77 -6.93
CA ALA A 24 8.76 -0.60 -5.71
C ALA A 24 10.08 -1.35 -5.84
N SER A 25 11.18 -0.70 -5.43
CA SER A 25 12.53 -1.25 -5.60
C SER A 25 13.37 -1.17 -4.34
N ALA A 26 14.32 -2.10 -4.24
CA ALA A 26 15.36 -2.09 -3.22
C ALA A 26 16.31 -0.86 -3.34
N ASP A 27 16.27 -0.12 -4.45
CA ASP A 27 17.02 1.13 -4.66
C ASP A 27 16.45 2.33 -3.87
N CYS A 28 15.57 2.08 -2.90
CA CYS A 28 14.91 3.08 -2.06
C CYS A 28 13.96 4.01 -2.83
N SER A 29 13.56 3.65 -4.05
CA SER A 29 12.66 4.46 -4.87
C SER A 29 11.38 3.71 -5.29
N ILE A 30 10.37 4.51 -5.64
CA ILE A 30 9.15 4.04 -6.31
C ILE A 30 9.15 4.63 -7.71
N GLY A 31 9.07 3.78 -8.73
CA GLY A 31 8.85 4.18 -10.12
C GLY A 31 7.36 4.32 -10.40
N ILE A 32 6.98 5.31 -11.19
CA ILE A 32 5.63 5.51 -11.70
C ILE A 32 5.73 5.64 -13.22
N LEU A 33 4.94 4.83 -13.92
CA LEU A 33 4.93 4.76 -15.38
C LEU A 33 3.49 5.02 -15.85
N GLU A 34 3.26 6.16 -16.48
CA GLU A 34 1.95 6.62 -16.94
C GLU A 34 1.90 6.69 -18.46
N PHE A 35 0.89 6.06 -19.07
CA PHE A 35 0.71 6.11 -20.51
C PHE A 35 -0.13 7.31 -20.90
N ASN A 36 0.45 8.22 -21.67
CA ASN A 36 -0.27 9.34 -22.27
C ASN A 36 -0.87 8.91 -23.61
N ALA A 37 -2.20 8.77 -23.63
CA ALA A 37 -2.94 8.34 -24.81
C ALA A 37 -2.95 9.37 -25.95
N THR A 38 -2.75 10.66 -25.66
CA THR A 38 -2.78 11.74 -26.67
C THR A 38 -1.57 11.70 -27.59
N ASN A 39 -0.39 11.40 -27.05
CA ASN A 39 0.86 11.29 -27.81
C ASN A 39 1.36 9.85 -27.95
N ALA A 40 0.62 8.86 -27.42
CA ALA A 40 0.98 7.44 -27.39
C ALA A 40 2.37 7.17 -26.78
N GLN A 41 2.75 7.93 -25.75
CA GLN A 41 4.05 7.81 -25.10
C GLN A 41 3.91 7.47 -23.62
N TRP A 42 4.92 6.79 -23.11
CA TRP A 42 5.08 6.54 -21.69
C TRP A 42 5.83 7.69 -21.02
N VAL A 43 5.30 8.16 -19.89
CA VAL A 43 5.90 9.17 -19.03
C VAL A 43 6.37 8.48 -17.75
N GLU A 44 7.68 8.53 -17.51
CA GLU A 44 8.32 8.02 -16.30
C GLU A 44 8.42 9.12 -15.25
N SER A 45 8.03 8.83 -14.01
CA SER A 45 8.32 9.65 -12.83
C SER A 45 8.76 8.77 -11.66
N ARG A 46 9.39 9.38 -10.64
CA ARG A 46 9.93 8.64 -9.50
C ARG A 46 9.73 9.37 -8.18
N ILE A 47 9.50 8.59 -7.14
CA ILE A 47 9.61 9.00 -5.75
C ILE A 47 10.98 8.53 -5.26
N LEU A 48 11.94 9.45 -5.21
CA LEU A 48 13.29 9.17 -4.73
C LEU A 48 13.33 9.13 -3.21
N LYS A 49 14.13 8.24 -2.64
CA LYS A 49 14.26 8.06 -1.18
C LYS A 49 12.89 7.86 -0.50
N ALA A 50 12.03 7.07 -1.13
CA ALA A 50 10.72 6.74 -0.60
C ALA A 50 10.86 6.10 0.79
N HIS A 51 11.78 5.15 0.93
CA HIS A 51 12.13 4.51 2.20
C HIS A 51 13.65 4.54 2.41
N GLU A 52 14.12 4.58 3.66
CA GLU A 52 15.57 4.67 3.95
C GLU A 52 16.33 3.38 3.63
N GLN A 53 15.65 2.23 3.64
CA GLN A 53 16.27 0.91 3.49
C GLN A 53 15.56 0.05 2.44
N GLY A 54 15.18 0.63 1.30
CA GLY A 54 14.55 -0.08 0.20
C GLY A 54 13.04 -0.25 0.38
N VAL A 55 12.34 -0.38 -0.74
CA VAL A 55 10.88 -0.51 -0.81
C VAL A 55 10.53 -1.95 -1.17
N ASN A 56 9.68 -2.58 -0.38
CA ASN A 56 9.31 -3.99 -0.53
C ASN A 56 8.00 -4.15 -1.30
N ALA A 57 7.01 -3.30 -1.03
CA ALA A 57 5.72 -3.37 -1.69
C ALA A 57 5.14 -1.99 -1.97
N VAL A 58 4.24 -1.94 -2.96
CA VAL A 58 3.45 -0.77 -3.32
C VAL A 58 2.02 -1.21 -3.64
N SER A 59 1.05 -0.41 -3.22
CA SER A 59 -0.37 -0.67 -3.47
C SER A 59 -1.10 0.64 -3.74
N TRP A 60 -2.02 0.63 -4.70
CA TRP A 60 -2.79 1.82 -5.07
C TRP A 60 -4.04 1.96 -4.21
N CYS A 61 -4.30 3.18 -3.76
CA CYS A 61 -5.56 3.55 -3.14
C CYS A 61 -6.69 3.40 -4.17
N PRO A 62 -7.82 2.74 -3.83
CA PRO A 62 -8.99 2.78 -4.68
C PRO A 62 -9.49 4.22 -4.84
N VAL A 63 -10.13 4.49 -5.96
CA VAL A 63 -10.66 5.83 -6.26
C VAL A 63 -11.87 6.10 -5.39
N GLN A 64 -11.80 7.15 -4.57
CA GLN A 64 -12.94 7.66 -3.82
C GLN A 64 -13.53 8.87 -4.52
N ARG A 65 -14.84 8.83 -4.78
CA ARG A 65 -15.61 10.02 -5.14
C ARG A 65 -16.33 10.50 -3.90
N THR A 66 -15.92 11.64 -3.35
CA THR A 66 -16.65 12.25 -2.23
C THR A 66 -17.98 12.77 -2.77
N ILE A 67 -19.09 12.12 -2.43
CA ILE A 67 -20.43 12.61 -2.78
C ILE A 67 -20.77 13.70 -1.75
N GLY A 68 -20.58 14.97 -2.09
CA GLY A 68 -20.94 16.07 -1.20
C GLY A 68 -20.15 17.37 -1.38
N ASP A 69 -18.97 17.29 -1.96
CA ASP A 69 -18.24 18.48 -2.42
C ASP A 69 -18.68 18.73 -3.87
N GLY A 70 -19.04 19.96 -4.21
CA GLY A 70 -19.57 20.34 -5.53
C GLY A 70 -18.72 19.76 -6.67
N GLY A 71 -19.39 19.39 -7.77
CA GLY A 71 -18.86 18.51 -8.82
C GLY A 71 -17.47 18.89 -9.37
N ASP A 72 -16.78 17.84 -9.83
CA ASP A 72 -15.53 17.86 -10.59
C ASP A 72 -14.22 18.11 -9.80
N GLN A 73 -14.14 17.64 -8.56
CA GLN A 73 -12.85 17.46 -7.89
C GLN A 73 -12.01 16.40 -8.64
N PRO A 74 -10.75 16.69 -9.01
CA PRO A 74 -9.91 15.75 -9.74
C PRO A 74 -9.66 14.47 -8.92
N LEU A 75 -9.64 13.32 -9.61
CA LEU A 75 -9.35 12.05 -8.95
C LEU A 75 -7.93 12.09 -8.37
N ARG A 76 -7.83 12.00 -7.05
CA ARG A 76 -6.55 12.09 -6.34
C ARG A 76 -5.80 10.75 -6.45
N LYS A 77 -4.62 10.75 -7.07
CA LYS A 77 -3.74 9.57 -7.11
C LYS A 77 -3.07 9.42 -5.74
N ARG A 78 -3.28 8.27 -5.10
CA ARG A 78 -2.67 7.93 -3.80
C ARG A 78 -2.15 6.50 -3.84
N ILE A 79 -0.97 6.29 -3.27
CA ILE A 79 -0.35 4.97 -3.11
C ILE A 79 0.08 4.75 -1.66
N ALA A 80 0.14 3.51 -1.23
CA ALA A 80 0.88 3.12 -0.04
C ALA A 80 2.11 2.32 -0.45
N SER A 81 3.18 2.49 0.30
CA SER A 81 4.41 1.73 0.17
C SER A 81 4.89 1.28 1.53
N CYS A 82 5.69 0.22 1.56
CA CYS A 82 6.33 -0.25 2.78
C CYS A 82 7.78 -0.68 2.52
N GLY A 83 8.62 -0.64 3.54
CA GLY A 83 10.05 -0.90 3.39
C GLY A 83 10.73 -1.46 4.63
N ASN A 84 12.05 -1.61 4.54
CA ASN A 84 12.88 -2.10 5.66
C ASN A 84 13.14 -1.01 6.72
N ASP A 85 12.66 0.23 6.50
CA ASP A 85 12.61 1.28 7.52
C ASP A 85 11.48 1.05 8.55
N LYS A 86 10.77 -0.08 8.46
CA LYS A 86 9.67 -0.49 9.36
C LYS A 86 8.42 0.40 9.25
N LEU A 87 8.36 1.23 8.22
CA LEU A 87 7.27 2.15 7.98
C LEU A 87 6.38 1.69 6.85
N VAL A 88 5.10 2.02 6.98
CA VAL A 88 4.19 2.13 5.84
C VAL A 88 4.01 3.62 5.56
N LYS A 89 4.20 4.04 4.31
CA LYS A 89 4.06 5.44 3.90
C LYS A 89 2.93 5.58 2.90
N ILE A 90 2.15 6.64 3.06
CA ILE A 90 1.10 7.02 2.12
C ILE A 90 1.60 8.23 1.34
N TRP A 91 1.54 8.11 0.03
CA TRP A 91 1.98 9.15 -0.90
C TRP A 91 0.80 9.67 -1.68
N VAL A 92 0.85 10.96 -1.95
CA VAL A 92 -0.14 11.65 -2.75
C VAL A 92 0.53 12.55 -3.75
N VAL A 93 -0.04 12.60 -4.95
CA VAL A 93 0.39 13.54 -5.98
C VAL A 93 -0.32 14.87 -5.79
N ASP A 94 0.41 15.97 -5.90
CA ASP A 94 -0.17 17.30 -5.96
C ASP A 94 -0.61 17.68 -7.39
N GLU A 95 -1.18 18.87 -7.56
CA GLU A 95 -1.60 19.39 -8.86
C GLU A 95 -0.45 19.60 -9.85
N LYS A 96 0.79 19.69 -9.35
CA LYS A 96 2.01 19.87 -10.16
C LYS A 96 2.60 18.53 -10.61
N GLY A 97 2.05 17.40 -10.15
CA GLY A 97 2.58 16.08 -10.44
C GLY A 97 3.69 15.63 -9.48
N GLU A 98 3.93 16.37 -8.39
CA GLU A 98 4.93 16.04 -7.38
C GLU A 98 4.35 15.12 -6.32
N TRP A 99 5.06 14.02 -6.05
CA TRP A 99 4.68 13.07 -5.01
C TRP A 99 5.19 13.52 -3.65
N THR A 100 4.27 13.64 -2.70
CA THR A 100 4.57 14.03 -1.32
C THR A 100 4.09 12.98 -0.33
N VAL A 101 4.75 12.89 0.82
CA VAL A 101 4.33 12.03 1.92
C VAL A 101 3.12 12.65 2.59
N GLU A 102 1.98 11.97 2.55
CA GLU A 102 0.78 12.36 3.29
C GLU A 102 0.83 11.86 4.73
N LYS A 103 1.27 10.61 4.94
CA LYS A 103 1.39 9.99 6.27
C LYS A 103 2.52 8.98 6.35
N ASN A 104 3.16 8.96 7.51
CA ASN A 104 4.04 7.88 7.96
C ASN A 104 3.29 7.07 9.02
N LEU A 105 3.08 5.79 8.75
CA LEU A 105 2.42 4.85 9.63
C LEU A 105 3.48 3.98 10.30
N ALA A 106 3.78 4.31 11.56
CA ALA A 106 4.71 3.59 12.40
C ALA A 106 3.95 2.64 13.33
N GLY A 107 4.39 1.38 13.40
CA GLY A 107 3.75 0.36 14.23
C GLY A 107 4.39 -1.02 14.12
N HIS A 108 4.98 -1.34 12.98
CA HIS A 108 5.80 -2.54 12.83
C HIS A 108 7.11 -2.43 13.63
N SER A 109 7.52 -3.54 14.24
CA SER A 109 8.78 -3.61 15.02
C SER A 109 9.97 -4.11 14.18
N ASP A 110 9.70 -4.61 12.98
CA ASP A 110 10.68 -5.10 12.02
C ASP A 110 10.27 -4.80 10.56
N TYR A 111 11.03 -5.28 9.57
CA TYR A 111 10.84 -4.99 8.14
C TYR A 111 9.42 -5.31 7.66
N VAL A 112 8.78 -4.32 7.04
CA VAL A 112 7.44 -4.50 6.45
C VAL A 112 7.59 -5.09 5.07
N ARG A 113 7.02 -6.27 4.86
CA ARG A 113 7.22 -7.09 3.66
C ARG A 113 6.15 -6.85 2.60
N ASP A 114 4.94 -6.51 3.03
CA ASP A 114 3.84 -6.24 2.11
C ASP A 114 2.88 -5.18 2.65
N VAL A 115 2.17 -4.51 1.74
CA VAL A 115 1.13 -3.54 2.02
C VAL A 115 0.02 -3.65 0.98
N ALA A 116 -1.23 -3.67 1.43
CA ALA A 116 -2.40 -3.76 0.56
C ALA A 116 -3.45 -2.74 0.97
N TRP A 117 -3.86 -1.89 0.03
CA TRP A 117 -5.09 -1.13 0.16
C TRP A 117 -6.30 -2.04 0.08
N CYS A 118 -7.27 -1.80 0.97
CA CYS A 118 -8.58 -2.44 0.86
C CYS A 118 -9.25 -1.95 -0.45
N PRO A 119 -9.65 -2.85 -1.36
CA PRO A 119 -10.23 -2.47 -2.64
C PRO A 119 -11.66 -1.90 -2.49
N VAL A 120 -12.34 -2.25 -1.40
CA VAL A 120 -13.71 -1.79 -1.09
C VAL A 120 -13.64 -0.58 -0.15
N ILE A 121 -14.25 0.52 -0.58
CA ILE A 121 -14.44 1.71 0.25
C ILE A 121 -15.78 1.55 0.96
N SER A 122 -15.75 1.20 2.24
CA SER A 122 -16.95 1.18 3.09
C SER A 122 -16.96 2.44 3.95
N HIS A 123 -18.07 3.19 3.93
CA HIS A 123 -18.31 4.35 4.79
C HIS A 123 -17.22 5.44 4.79
N SER A 124 -16.69 5.82 3.62
CA SER A 124 -15.64 6.86 3.50
C SER A 124 -14.33 6.58 4.25
N MET A 125 -14.13 5.36 4.75
CA MET A 125 -12.95 4.97 5.50
C MET A 125 -11.95 4.25 4.60
N PHE A 126 -10.76 4.83 4.49
CA PHE A 126 -9.64 4.15 3.89
C PHE A 126 -9.07 3.10 4.85
N THR A 127 -8.87 1.89 4.35
CA THR A 127 -8.26 0.80 5.12
C THR A 127 -7.06 0.23 4.37
N ILE A 128 -5.97 0.02 5.08
CA ILE A 128 -4.75 -0.63 4.59
C ILE A 128 -4.43 -1.80 5.51
N ALA A 129 -3.94 -2.90 4.95
CA ALA A 129 -3.30 -3.96 5.70
C ALA A 129 -1.79 -3.95 5.41
N SER A 130 -0.96 -4.15 6.42
CA SER A 130 0.47 -4.39 6.23
C SER A 130 0.92 -5.60 7.04
N CYS A 131 1.97 -6.27 6.57
CA CYS A 131 2.57 -7.40 7.27
C CYS A 131 4.09 -7.36 7.16
N GLY A 132 4.78 -7.95 8.13
CA GLY A 132 6.23 -7.83 8.26
C GLY A 132 6.94 -9.02 8.90
N MET A 133 8.26 -8.91 9.03
CA MET A 133 9.12 -9.89 9.70
C MET A 133 8.85 -10.00 11.20
N ASP A 134 8.15 -9.02 11.79
CA ASP A 134 7.67 -9.06 13.17
C ASP A 134 6.49 -10.02 13.40
N GLN A 135 6.15 -10.84 12.39
CA GLN A 135 5.12 -11.86 12.44
C GLN A 135 3.73 -11.28 12.72
N SER A 136 3.54 -10.00 12.42
CA SER A 136 2.29 -9.30 12.66
C SER A 136 1.61 -8.86 11.38
N VAL A 137 0.29 -8.75 11.44
CA VAL A 137 -0.50 -8.02 10.46
C VAL A 137 -1.13 -6.82 11.17
N ILE A 138 -0.92 -5.62 10.64
CA ILE A 138 -1.50 -4.40 11.17
C ILE A 138 -2.54 -3.88 10.18
N LEU A 139 -3.75 -3.64 10.68
CA LEU A 139 -4.78 -2.91 9.95
C LEU A 139 -4.70 -1.44 10.29
N TRP A 140 -4.58 -0.61 9.26
CA TRP A 140 -4.60 0.84 9.36
C TRP A 140 -5.93 1.36 8.85
N ARG A 141 -6.62 2.17 9.66
CA ARG A 141 -7.90 2.78 9.27
C ARG A 141 -7.81 4.28 9.38
N CYS A 142 -8.18 4.96 8.30
CA CYS A 142 -8.36 6.40 8.25
C CYS A 142 -9.80 6.74 8.64
N ASN A 143 -9.98 7.60 9.62
CA ASN A 143 -11.27 8.20 9.93
C ASN A 143 -11.57 9.40 9.00
N GLU A 144 -12.77 9.97 9.13
CA GLU A 144 -13.21 11.15 8.36
C GLU A 144 -12.33 12.38 8.63
N ASN A 145 -11.69 12.46 9.79
CA ASN A 145 -10.77 13.54 10.16
C ASN A 145 -9.35 13.36 9.58
N SER A 146 -9.15 12.39 8.67
CA SER A 146 -7.83 12.05 8.09
C SER A 146 -6.79 11.58 9.13
N GLU A 147 -7.25 11.04 10.26
CA GLU A 147 -6.42 10.43 11.28
C GLU A 147 -6.35 8.92 11.07
N TRP A 148 -5.13 8.39 11.17
CA TRP A 148 -4.87 6.97 10.96
C TRP A 148 -4.72 6.26 12.30
N THR A 149 -5.47 5.17 12.46
CA THR A 149 -5.42 4.31 13.64
C THR A 149 -4.88 2.94 13.25
N ALA A 150 -4.02 2.38 14.10
CA ALA A 150 -3.45 1.06 13.93
C ALA A 150 -4.22 0.06 14.80
N LYS A 151 -4.61 -1.07 14.21
CA LYS A 151 -5.12 -2.24 14.92
C LYS A 151 -4.22 -3.42 14.60
N LEU A 152 -3.49 -3.88 15.60
CA LEU A 152 -2.74 -5.13 15.53
C LEU A 152 -3.74 -6.30 15.42
N LEU A 153 -3.61 -7.10 14.37
CA LEU A 153 -4.25 -8.41 14.29
C LEU A 153 -3.29 -9.41 14.92
N GLU A 154 -3.52 -9.76 16.17
CA GLU A 154 -2.74 -10.83 16.81
C GLU A 154 -2.98 -12.17 16.11
N LYS A 155 -1.92 -13.00 16.08
CA LYS A 155 -1.81 -14.36 15.55
C LYS A 155 -2.99 -14.80 14.68
N ILE A 156 -2.73 -14.86 13.36
CA ILE A 156 -3.61 -15.57 12.43
C ILE A 156 -3.93 -16.92 13.05
N THR A 157 -5.20 -17.10 13.39
CA THR A 157 -5.67 -18.38 13.90
C THR A 157 -5.55 -19.37 12.75
N LEU A 158 -4.54 -20.22 12.83
CA LEU A 158 -4.34 -21.27 11.84
C LEU A 158 -5.42 -22.33 12.04
N TRP A 159 -6.00 -22.81 10.95
CA TRP A 159 -6.96 -23.91 10.97
C TRP A 159 -6.43 -25.03 10.09
N LYS A 160 -6.51 -26.27 10.58
CA LYS A 160 -6.15 -27.47 9.84
C LYS A 160 -7.38 -28.36 9.70
N GLU A 161 -7.62 -28.83 8.48
CA GLU A 161 -8.62 -29.87 8.22
C GLU A 161 -8.05 -31.24 8.60
N ASN A 162 -8.78 -32.00 9.41
CA ASN A 162 -8.41 -33.37 9.76
C ASN A 162 -8.85 -34.36 8.66
N ILE A 163 -8.40 -35.62 8.76
CA ILE A 163 -8.72 -36.69 7.78
C ILE A 163 -10.23 -36.98 7.70
N GLN A 164 -11.02 -36.50 8.67
CA GLN A 164 -12.47 -36.63 8.73
C GLN A 164 -13.20 -35.39 8.17
N GLY A 165 -12.49 -34.42 7.58
CA GLY A 165 -13.07 -33.20 6.99
C GLY A 165 -13.50 -32.14 8.02
N GLN A 166 -13.01 -32.22 9.25
CA GLN A 166 -13.32 -31.23 10.29
C GLN A 166 -12.17 -30.24 10.48
N TRP A 167 -12.52 -28.96 10.57
CA TRP A 167 -11.58 -27.88 10.81
C TRP A 167 -11.24 -27.76 12.30
N GLN A 168 -9.97 -27.86 12.64
CA GLN A 168 -9.46 -27.68 14.00
C GLN A 168 -8.55 -26.45 14.05
N LYS A 169 -8.77 -25.59 15.04
CA LYS A 169 -7.88 -24.48 15.34
C LYS A 169 -6.54 -25.03 15.78
N ILE A 170 -5.47 -24.61 15.13
CA ILE A 170 -4.10 -24.90 15.54
C ILE A 170 -3.77 -23.86 16.61
N ASP A 171 -3.84 -24.28 17.86
CA ASP A 171 -3.31 -23.51 18.97
C ASP A 171 -1.78 -23.59 18.91
N ASP A 172 -1.12 -22.44 18.77
CA ASP A 172 0.34 -22.32 18.82
C ASP A 172 0.89 -22.59 20.24
N ASN A 173 0.78 -23.82 20.71
CA ASN A 173 1.47 -24.29 21.91
C ASN A 173 2.79 -25.02 21.57
N SER A 174 3.39 -24.74 20.41
CA SER A 174 4.73 -25.22 20.07
C SER A 174 5.74 -24.07 19.97
N LYS A 175 6.05 -23.46 21.12
CA LYS A 175 7.45 -23.11 21.40
C LYS A 175 8.07 -24.31 22.08
N ALA A 176 8.71 -25.17 21.30
CA ALA A 176 9.75 -26.08 21.77
C ALA A 176 11.11 -25.49 21.36
#